data_AF-A0A7C0UV58-F1
#
_entry.id   AF-A0A7C0UV58-F1
#
_cell.length_a   1.000
_cell.length_b   1.000
_cell.length_c   1.000
_cell.angle_alpha   90.00
_cell.angle_beta   90.00
_cell.angle_gamma   90.00
#
_symmetry.space_group_name_H-M   'P 1'
#
loop_
_entity.id
_entity.type
_entity.pdbx_description
1 polymer ?
#
loop_
_entity_poly.entity_id
_entity_poly.type
_entity_poly.pdbx_seq_one_letter_code
_entity_poly.pdbx_strand_id
1 'polypeptide(L)'
;MTIQNAKFKKEEFIRRLIRFSIQILKFAEKMRKERILWSIIDQLIRSATSIGANVVEAKSSSSKKDYIHYFEIALKSANETKYWLIIVKEVMPSLKEES
;
A
#
# COMPACT_ATOMS: atom_id res chain seq x y z
N MET A 1 -15.47 -0.59 -26.93
CA MET A 1 -14.15 -0.57 -26.25
C MET A 1 -13.55 -1.96 -26.37
N THR A 2 -12.46 -2.15 -27.13
CA THR A 2 -11.88 -3.47 -27.48
C THR A 2 -11.21 -4.17 -26.28
N ILE A 3 -11.20 -5.51 -26.30
CA ILE A 3 -10.64 -6.37 -25.25
C ILE A 3 -9.16 -6.05 -24.93
N GLN A 4 -8.38 -5.66 -25.94
CA GLN A 4 -6.97 -5.24 -25.77
C GLN A 4 -6.83 -4.01 -24.85
N ASN A 5 -7.72 -3.02 -24.97
CA ASN A 5 -7.68 -1.82 -24.14
C ASN A 5 -8.00 -2.11 -22.66
N ALA A 6 -8.89 -3.08 -22.40
CA ALA A 6 -9.21 -3.50 -21.03
C ALA A 6 -8.05 -4.25 -20.36
N LYS A 7 -7.35 -5.12 -21.12
CA LYS A 7 -6.17 -5.84 -20.64
C LYS A 7 -5.02 -4.89 -20.32
N PHE A 8 -4.73 -3.93 -21.20
CA PHE A 8 -3.69 -2.92 -21.00
C PHE A 8 -3.92 -2.11 -19.70
N LYS A 9 -5.15 -1.61 -19.50
CA LYS A 9 -5.52 -0.88 -18.27
C LYS A 9 -5.33 -1.71 -17.00
N LYS A 10 -5.63 -3.02 -17.05
CA LYS A 10 -5.44 -3.94 -15.91
C LYS A 10 -3.96 -4.14 -15.57
N GLU A 11 -3.10 -4.30 -16.57
CA GLU A 11 -1.65 -4.42 -16.36
C GLU A 11 -1.05 -3.14 -15.83
N GLU A 12 -1.46 -1.99 -16.38
CA GLU A 12 -1.02 -0.67 -15.91
C GLU A 12 -1.38 -0.45 -14.44
N PHE A 13 -2.59 -0.84 -14.02
CA PHE A 13 -3.02 -0.74 -12.64
C PHE A 13 -2.12 -1.55 -11.68
N ILE A 14 -1.81 -2.80 -12.02
CA ILE A 14 -0.90 -3.63 -11.22
C ILE A 14 0.50 -3.00 -11.14
N ARG A 15 1.02 -2.48 -12.26
CA ARG A 15 2.33 -1.79 -12.27
C ARG A 15 2.33 -0.57 -11.34
N ARG A 16 1.23 0.19 -11.28
CA ARG A 16 1.08 1.32 -10.35
C ARG A 16 1.08 0.86 -8.88
N LEU A 17 0.42 -0.25 -8.55
CA LEU A 17 0.43 -0.81 -7.20
C LEU A 17 1.82 -1.29 -6.78
N ILE A 18 2.55 -1.99 -7.67
CA ILE A 18 3.93 -2.41 -7.40
C ILE A 18 4.83 -1.19 -7.16
N ARG A 19 4.72 -0.15 -8.01
CA ARG A 19 5.46 1.10 -7.84
C ARG A 19 5.15 1.77 -6.50
N PHE A 20 3.87 1.78 -6.09
CA PHE A 20 3.46 2.31 -4.79
C PHE A 20 4.13 1.54 -3.64
N SER A 21 4.09 0.20 -3.67
CA SER A 21 4.76 -0.63 -2.64
C SER A 21 6.27 -0.35 -2.56
N ILE A 22 6.96 -0.22 -3.71
CA ILE A 22 8.39 0.12 -3.75
C ILE A 22 8.65 1.53 -3.17
N GLN A 23 7.79 2.51 -3.47
CA GLN A 23 7.92 3.85 -2.92
C GLN A 23 7.77 3.86 -1.39
N ILE A 24 6.82 3.10 -0.84
CA ILE A 24 6.66 2.96 0.61
C ILE A 24 7.88 2.29 1.24
N LEU A 25 8.45 1.25 0.65
CA LEU A 25 9.68 0.62 1.17
C LEU A 25 10.85 1.60 1.21
N LYS A 26 11.05 2.38 0.14
CA LYS A 26 12.09 3.43 0.09
C LYS A 26 11.85 4.56 1.09
N PHE A 27 10.59 4.91 1.34
CA PHE A 27 10.22 5.88 2.37
C PHE A 27 10.50 5.33 3.77
N ALA A 28 10.09 4.10 4.04
CA ALA A 28 10.27 3.41 5.31
C ALA A 28 11.75 3.27 5.71
N GLU A 29 12.62 2.94 4.76
CA GLU A 29 14.08 2.88 4.98
C GLU A 29 14.63 4.20 5.54
N LYS A 30 14.15 5.35 5.04
CA LYS A 30 14.57 6.66 5.53
C LYS A 30 14.05 6.96 6.94
N MET A 31 12.84 6.50 7.25
CA MET A 31 12.18 6.75 8.54
C MET A 31 12.69 5.85 9.67
N ARG A 32 13.28 4.69 9.34
CA ARG A 32 13.86 3.76 10.34
C ARG A 32 15.08 4.31 11.10
N LYS A 33 15.55 5.52 10.80
CA LYS A 33 16.52 6.24 11.64
C LYS A 33 15.96 6.54 13.02
N GLU A 34 14.65 6.73 13.12
CA GLU A 34 13.96 7.10 14.35
C GLU A 34 13.34 5.87 15.01
N ARG A 35 13.92 5.45 16.14
CA ARG A 35 13.51 4.22 16.84
C ARG A 35 12.03 4.24 17.25
N ILE A 36 11.50 5.41 17.62
CA ILE A 36 10.08 5.58 17.99
C ILE A 36 9.13 5.23 16.83
N LEU A 37 9.57 5.35 15.58
CA LEU A 37 8.76 5.08 14.40
C LEU A 37 8.80 3.60 13.95
N TRP A 38 9.66 2.74 14.51
CA TRP A 38 9.87 1.40 13.98
C TRP A 38 8.60 0.56 13.89
N SER A 39 7.81 0.52 14.97
CA SER A 39 6.54 -0.23 14.99
C SER A 39 5.53 0.33 13.98
N ILE A 40 5.46 1.65 13.85
CA ILE A 40 4.58 2.34 12.89
C ILE A 40 5.01 2.03 11.45
N ILE A 41 6.31 2.07 11.18
CA ILE A 41 6.85 1.77 9.86
C ILE A 41 6.61 0.30 9.49
N ASP A 42 6.69 -0.63 10.43
CA ASP A 42 6.36 -2.04 10.16
C ASP A 42 4.89 -2.22 9.79
N GLN A 43 3.98 -1.54 10.49
CA GLN A 43 2.56 -1.55 10.13
C GLN A 43 2.31 -0.90 8.77
N LEU A 44 2.98 0.21 8.48
CA LEU A 44 2.90 0.91 7.19
C LEU A 44 3.36 0.02 6.04
N ILE A 45 4.49 -0.67 6.17
CA ILE A 45 5.01 -1.57 5.13
C ILE A 45 4.02 -2.71 4.87
N ARG A 46 3.51 -3.37 5.93
CA ARG A 46 2.58 -4.50 5.79
C ARG A 46 1.29 -4.07 5.12
N SER A 47 0.66 -3.01 5.61
CA SER A 47 -0.58 -2.50 5.04
C SER A 47 -0.40 -2.04 3.59
N ALA A 48 0.66 -1.30 3.26
CA ALA A 48 0.87 -0.79 1.90
C ALA A 48 1.16 -1.88 0.86
N THR A 49 1.96 -2.88 1.23
CA THR A 49 2.30 -4.01 0.34
C THR A 49 1.12 -4.96 0.15
N SER A 50 0.28 -5.11 1.19
CA SER A 50 -0.96 -5.90 1.17
C SER A 50 -1.97 -5.42 0.10
N ILE A 51 -2.01 -4.12 -0.21
CA ILE A 51 -2.90 -3.57 -1.25
C ILE A 51 -2.62 -4.24 -2.60
N GLY A 52 -1.35 -4.19 -3.03
CA GLY A 52 -0.93 -4.79 -4.29
C GLY A 52 -1.10 -6.30 -4.31
N ALA A 53 -0.73 -6.96 -3.21
CA ALA A 53 -0.85 -8.41 -3.05
C ALA A 53 -2.31 -8.88 -3.22
N ASN A 54 -3.26 -8.30 -2.49
CA ASN A 54 -4.66 -8.70 -2.58
C ASN A 54 -5.27 -8.42 -3.96
N VAL A 55 -4.90 -7.33 -4.63
CA VAL A 55 -5.36 -7.07 -6.01
C VAL A 55 -4.79 -8.09 -7.00
N VAL A 56 -3.58 -8.60 -6.78
CA VAL A 56 -3.00 -9.69 -7.59
C VAL A 56 -3.75 -10.99 -7.32
N GLU A 57 -4.01 -11.33 -6.07
CA GLU A 57 -4.77 -12.53 -5.66
C GLU A 57 -6.18 -12.56 -6.26
N ALA A 58 -6.83 -11.41 -6.38
CA ALA A 58 -8.14 -11.30 -7.04
C ALA A 58 -8.15 -11.86 -8.48
N LYS A 59 -6.99 -11.94 -9.17
CA LYS A 59 -6.92 -12.55 -10.51
C LYS A 59 -7.16 -14.06 -10.50
N SER A 60 -6.88 -14.72 -9.38
CA SER A 60 -7.02 -16.16 -9.19
C SER A 60 -8.39 -16.53 -8.61
N SER A 61 -9.28 -15.56 -8.41
CA SER A 61 -10.59 -15.79 -7.78
C SER A 61 -11.47 -16.74 -8.58
N SER A 62 -12.08 -17.68 -7.86
CA SER A 62 -12.98 -18.70 -8.41
C SER A 62 -14.40 -18.19 -8.70
N SER A 63 -14.76 -17.02 -8.14
CA SER A 63 -16.07 -16.41 -8.31
C SER A 63 -16.01 -14.88 -8.28
N LYS A 64 -17.07 -14.22 -8.74
CA LYS A 64 -17.21 -12.76 -8.65
C LYS A 64 -17.24 -12.26 -7.20
N LYS A 65 -17.86 -13.03 -6.29
CA LYS A 65 -17.91 -12.69 -4.86
C LYS A 65 -16.51 -12.71 -4.25
N ASP A 66 -15.73 -13.74 -4.60
CA ASP A 66 -14.34 -13.91 -4.17
C ASP A 66 -13.44 -12.79 -4.74
N TYR A 67 -13.63 -12.44 -6.01
CA TYR A 67 -12.96 -11.29 -6.64
C TYR A 67 -13.22 -9.99 -5.86
N ILE A 68 -14.48 -9.69 -5.53
CA ILE A 68 -14.86 -8.49 -4.77
C ILE A 68 -14.24 -8.53 -3.37
N HIS A 69 -14.23 -9.69 -2.72
CA HIS A 69 -13.68 -9.85 -1.39
C HIS A 69 -12.20 -9.45 -1.31
N TYR A 70 -11.37 -9.88 -2.26
CA TYR A 70 -9.96 -9.46 -2.32
C TYR A 70 -9.80 -7.93 -2.50
N PHE A 71 -10.68 -7.30 -3.28
CA PHE A 71 -10.68 -5.84 -3.41
C PHE A 71 -11.14 -5.12 -2.13
N GLU A 72 -12.07 -5.69 -1.37
CA GLU A 72 -12.45 -5.18 -0.04
C GLU A 72 -11.28 -5.23 0.94
N ILE A 73 -10.50 -6.33 0.94
CA ILE A 73 -9.28 -6.44 1.74
C ILE A 73 -8.27 -5.37 1.31
N ALA A 74 -8.03 -5.22 0.00
CA ALA A 74 -7.13 -4.19 -0.52
C ALA A 74 -7.56 -2.78 -0.11
N LEU A 75 -8.87 -2.48 -0.11
CA LEU A 75 -9.40 -1.20 0.35
C LEU A 75 -9.16 -0.98 1.85
N LYS A 76 -9.37 -2.00 2.68
CA LYS A 76 -9.06 -1.92 4.13
C LYS A 76 -7.58 -1.65 4.36
N SER A 77 -6.69 -2.36 3.66
CA SER A 77 -5.25 -2.13 3.72
C SER A 77 -4.86 -0.71 3.24
N ALA A 78 -5.55 -0.16 2.23
CA ALA A 78 -5.33 1.21 1.78
C ALA A 78 -5.72 2.26 2.83
N ASN A 79 -6.86 2.06 3.51
CA ASN A 79 -7.29 2.93 4.60
C ASN A 79 -6.31 2.90 5.77
N GLU A 80 -5.83 1.70 6.13
CA GLU A 80 -4.81 1.52 7.17
C GLU A 80 -3.48 2.20 6.78
N THR A 81 -3.04 2.01 5.53
CA THR A 81 -1.84 2.67 5.00
C THR A 81 -1.94 4.19 5.11
N LYS A 82 -3.11 4.76 4.76
CA LYS A 82 -3.37 6.20 4.88
C LYS A 82 -3.29 6.67 6.33
N TYR A 83 -3.84 5.91 7.27
CA TYR A 83 -3.79 6.21 8.70
C TYR A 83 -2.34 6.28 9.20
N TRP A 84 -1.51 5.29 8.88
CA TRP A 84 -0.10 5.28 9.29
C TRP A 84 0.70 6.41 8.65
N LEU A 85 0.45 6.76 7.38
CA LEU A 85 1.08 7.91 6.73
C LEU A 85 0.73 9.23 7.42
N ILE A 86 -0.50 9.40 7.90
CA ILE A 86 -0.91 10.58 8.67
C ILE A 86 -0.12 10.63 9.99
N ILE A 87 -0.04 9.52 10.73
CA ILE A 87 0.75 9.48 11.99
C ILE A 87 2.20 9.87 11.73
N VAL A 88 2.86 9.28 10.73
CA VAL A 88 4.27 9.60 10.42
C VAL A 88 4.43 11.07 10.04
N LYS A 89 3.46 11.65 9.32
CA LYS A 89 3.48 13.07 8.96
C LYS A 89 3.39 13.97 10.18
N GLU A 90 2.51 13.68 11.14
CA GLU A 90 2.32 14.51 12.35
C GLU A 90 3.50 14.40 13.33
N VAL A 91 4.21 13.26 13.37
CA VAL A 91 5.40 13.07 14.21
C VAL A 91 6.67 13.68 13.59
N MET A 92 6.74 13.85 12.28
CA MET A 92 7.96 14.35 11.63
C MET A 92 8.37 15.78 12.04
N PRO A 93 7.46 16.76 12.22
CA PRO A 93 7.80 18.08 12.74
C PRO A 93 8.44 18.04 14.13
N SER A 94 7.90 17.25 15.07
CA SER A 94 8.44 17.19 16.43
C SER A 94 9.86 16.64 16.48
N LEU A 95 10.21 15.70 15.59
CA LEU A 95 11.57 15.16 15.49
C LEU A 95 12.60 16.19 14.98
N LYS A 96 12.16 17.18 14.19
CA LYS A 96 13.03 18.25 13.66
C LYS A 96 13.24 19.40 14.64
N GLU A 97 12.36 19.56 15.62
CA GLU A 97 12.49 20.59 16.66
C GLU A 97 13.42 20.14 17.79
N GLU A 98 13.63 18.82 17.94
CA GLU A 98 14.53 18.22 18.94
C GLU A 98 15.95 17.92 18.42
N SER A 99 16.27 18.23 17.15
CA SER A 99 17.57 17.99 16.50
C SER A 99 18.27 19.27 16.05
#